data_AF-A0A929SKN9-F1
#
_entry.id   AF-A0A929SKN9-F1
#
_cell.length_a   1.000
_cell.length_b   1.000
_cell.length_c   1.000
_cell.angle_alpha   90.00
_cell.angle_beta   90.00
_cell.angle_gamma   90.00
#
_symmetry.space_group_name_H-M   'P 1'
#
loop_
_entity.id
_entity.type
_entity.pdbx_description
1 polymer ?
#
loop_
_entity_poly.entity_id
_entity_poly.type
_entity_poly.pdbx_seq_one_letter_code
_entity_poly.pdbx_strand_id
1 'polypeptide(L)'
;MDELNINEAQDAISSIIPLMTKAMDTSISRLAVLIDSDNVPYDSISKVLNELEKYGEITLKRAYGDFTIQNSKQGWKKFCTENAINMIQTPQYRKGK
;
A
#
# COMPACT_ATOMS: atom_id res chain seq x y z
N MET A 1 17.84 -52.13 -13.40
CA MET A 1 17.03 -51.06 -12.81
C MET A 1 17.76 -50.68 -11.55
N ASP A 2 18.61 -49.65 -11.62
CA ASP A 2 19.37 -49.20 -10.46
C ASP A 2 18.44 -48.35 -9.60
N GLU A 3 18.27 -48.76 -8.34
CA GLU A 3 17.47 -47.99 -7.39
C GLU A 3 18.16 -46.63 -7.17
N LEU A 4 17.43 -45.56 -7.45
CA LEU A 4 17.88 -44.19 -7.23
C LEU A 4 18.38 -44.03 -5.78
N ASN A 5 19.66 -43.68 -5.64
CA ASN A 5 20.29 -43.43 -4.36
C ASN A 5 19.61 -42.23 -3.68
N ILE A 6 18.95 -42.49 -2.55
CA ILE A 6 18.14 -41.50 -1.82
C ILE A 6 18.98 -40.27 -1.44
N ASN A 7 20.28 -40.44 -1.20
CA ASN A 7 21.16 -39.33 -0.83
C ASN A 7 21.48 -38.40 -2.01
N GLU A 8 21.68 -38.95 -3.21
CA GLU A 8 21.91 -38.17 -4.43
C GLU A 8 20.67 -37.36 -4.81
N ALA A 9 19.48 -37.96 -4.60
CA ALA A 9 18.22 -37.25 -4.78
C ALA A 9 18.07 -36.09 -3.77
N GLN A 10 18.50 -36.28 -2.52
CA GLN A 10 18.43 -35.25 -1.48
C GLN A 10 19.38 -34.06 -1.76
N ASP A 11 20.59 -34.33 -2.23
CA ASP A 11 21.57 -33.28 -2.58
C ASP A 11 21.12 -32.43 -3.78
N ALA A 12 20.52 -33.07 -4.80
CA ALA A 12 19.94 -32.37 -5.94
C ALA A 12 18.80 -31.43 -5.52
N ILE A 13 17.93 -31.89 -4.61
CA ILE A 13 16.82 -31.09 -4.08
C ILE A 13 17.34 -29.92 -3.24
N SER A 14 18.30 -30.15 -2.35
CA SER A 14 18.89 -29.09 -1.50
C SER A 14 19.57 -27.99 -2.32
N SER A 15 20.05 -28.31 -3.52
CA SER A 15 20.69 -27.36 -4.44
C SER A 15 19.68 -26.51 -5.23
N ILE A 16 18.46 -27.02 -5.45
CA ILE A 16 17.40 -26.35 -6.22
C ILE A 16 16.53 -25.44 -5.33
N ILE A 17 16.35 -25.79 -4.06
CA ILE A 17 15.50 -25.03 -3.12
C ILE A 17 15.89 -23.54 -3.07
N PRO A 18 17.16 -23.14 -2.86
CA PRO A 18 17.55 -21.74 -2.85
C PRO A 18 17.34 -21.04 -4.21
N LEU A 19 17.47 -21.79 -5.31
CA LEU A 19 17.28 -21.28 -6.67
C LEU A 19 15.80 -20.97 -6.95
N MET A 20 14.89 -21.80 -6.44
CA MET A 20 13.45 -21.53 -6.48
C MET A 20 13.04 -20.43 -5.50
N THR A 21 13.58 -20.39 -4.28
CA THR A 21 13.31 -19.31 -3.31
C THR A 21 13.74 -17.95 -3.86
N LYS A 22 14.88 -17.88 -4.57
CA LYS A 22 15.36 -16.67 -5.22
C LYS A 22 14.57 -16.27 -6.48
N ALA A 23 13.95 -17.22 -7.17
CA ALA A 23 13.13 -16.96 -8.36
C ALA A 23 11.69 -16.54 -8.03
N MET A 24 11.22 -16.83 -6.81
CA MET A 24 9.78 -16.81 -6.50
C MET A 24 9.34 -15.72 -5.52
N ASP A 25 10.15 -14.68 -5.28
CA ASP A 25 9.64 -13.43 -4.71
C ASP A 25 9.77 -12.26 -5.70
N THR A 26 8.86 -12.27 -6.67
CA THR A 26 8.56 -11.15 -7.57
C THR A 26 7.19 -10.55 -7.25
N SER A 27 6.70 -10.77 -6.03
CA SER A 27 5.42 -10.24 -5.61
C SER A 27 5.61 -8.76 -5.23
N ILE A 28 5.31 -7.86 -6.18
CA ILE A 28 5.19 -6.44 -5.87
C ILE A 28 4.13 -6.33 -4.77
N SER A 29 4.57 -5.95 -3.57
CA SER A 29 3.68 -5.78 -2.43
C SER A 29 2.67 -4.69 -2.78
N ARG A 30 1.38 -5.01 -2.67
CA ARG A 30 0.31 -4.04 -2.96
C ARG A 30 -0.04 -3.30 -1.68
N LEU A 31 0.00 -1.99 -1.75
CA LEU A 31 -0.28 -1.10 -0.64
C LEU A 31 -1.65 -0.43 -0.83
N ALA A 32 -2.35 -0.27 0.29
CA ALA A 32 -3.57 0.52 0.37
C ALA A 32 -3.35 1.64 1.39
N VAL A 33 -3.67 2.87 1.01
CA VAL A 33 -3.48 4.08 1.81
C VAL A 33 -4.84 4.69 2.12
N LEU A 34 -5.16 4.76 3.41
CA LEU A 34 -6.38 5.36 3.96
C LEU A 34 -5.98 6.54 4.83
N ILE A 35 -6.49 7.72 4.50
CA ILE A 35 -6.08 8.99 5.11
C ILE A 35 -7.28 9.60 5.83
N ASP A 36 -7.10 10.00 7.09
CA ASP A 36 -8.05 10.85 7.79
C ASP A 36 -7.73 12.32 7.51
N SER A 37 -8.46 12.92 6.57
CA SER A 37 -8.22 14.29 6.09
C SER A 37 -8.66 15.36 7.08
N ASP A 38 -9.48 15.02 8.08
CA ASP A 38 -9.94 15.95 9.10
C ASP A 38 -8.91 16.13 10.20
N ASN A 39 -8.08 15.10 10.45
CA ASN A 39 -7.07 15.10 11.51
C ASN A 39 -5.62 15.29 11.03
N VAL A 40 -5.36 15.25 9.73
CA VAL A 40 -4.02 15.36 9.15
C VAL A 40 -3.96 16.54 8.16
N PRO A 41 -2.87 17.30 8.09
CA PRO A 41 -2.66 18.28 7.01
C PRO A 41 -2.19 17.59 5.72
N TYR A 42 -2.71 18.03 4.57
CA TYR A 42 -2.41 17.41 3.27
C TYR A 42 -0.92 17.47 2.89
N ASP A 43 -0.21 18.54 3.27
CA ASP A 43 1.23 18.74 2.97
C ASP A 43 2.13 17.61 3.50
N SER A 44 1.70 16.92 4.56
CA SER A 44 2.47 15.82 5.14
C SER A 44 2.32 14.50 4.37
N ILE A 45 1.25 14.34 3.59
CA ILE A 45 0.94 13.09 2.90
C ILE A 45 1.87 12.84 1.71
N SER A 46 2.32 13.88 1.01
CA SER A 46 3.23 13.72 -0.15
C SER A 46 4.50 12.95 0.22
N LYS A 47 5.09 13.25 1.39
CA LYS A 47 6.30 12.58 1.87
C LYS A 47 6.02 11.11 2.20
N VAL A 48 4.84 10.82 2.75
CA VAL A 48 4.43 9.46 3.10
C VAL A 48 4.21 8.62 1.84
N LEU A 49 3.54 9.17 0.82
CA LEU A 49 3.31 8.45 -0.45
C LEU A 49 4.65 8.09 -1.13
N ASN A 50 5.58 9.04 -1.21
CA ASN A 50 6.90 8.80 -1.78
C ASN A 50 7.71 7.75 -1.01
N GLU A 51 7.53 7.67 0.31
CA GLU A 51 8.18 6.65 1.13
C GLU A 51 7.55 5.28 0.90
N LEU A 52 6.22 5.21 0.83
CA LEU A 52 5.47 3.97 0.62
C LEU A 52 5.77 3.33 -0.75
N GLU A 53 6.00 4.11 -1.79
CA GLU A 53 6.37 3.60 -3.13
C GLU A 53 7.65 2.74 -3.13
N LYS A 54 8.51 2.88 -2.12
CA LYS A 54 9.72 2.04 -1.96
C LYS A 54 9.40 0.62 -1.47
N TYR A 55 8.27 0.45 -0.78
CA TYR A 55 7.87 -0.82 -0.16
C TYR A 55 6.87 -1.60 -1.02
N GLY A 56 6.29 -0.96 -2.04
CA GLY A 56 5.29 -1.61 -2.87
C GLY A 56 4.51 -0.67 -3.78
N GLU A 57 3.65 -1.24 -4.60
CA GLU A 57 2.75 -0.51 -5.48
C GLU A 57 1.50 -0.07 -4.71
N ILE A 58 1.25 1.24 -4.65
CA ILE A 58 0.04 1.77 -4.04
C ILE A 58 -1.13 1.61 -5.00
N THR A 59 -1.96 0.60 -4.74
CA THR A 59 -3.12 0.26 -5.58
C THR A 59 -4.40 1.00 -5.17
N LEU A 60 -4.45 1.50 -3.93
CA LEU A 60 -5.61 2.20 -3.40
C LEU A 60 -5.17 3.42 -2.59
N LYS A 61 -5.76 4.58 -2.91
CA LYS A 61 -5.59 5.82 -2.16
C LYS A 61 -6.96 6.42 -1.85
N ARG A 62 -7.30 6.55 -0.58
CA ARG A 62 -8.55 7.17 -0.13
C ARG A 62 -8.30 8.17 0.98
N ALA A 63 -8.97 9.31 0.92
CA ALA A 63 -9.02 10.30 1.99
C ALA A 63 -10.46 10.41 2.51
N TYR A 64 -10.64 10.24 3.81
CA TYR A 64 -11.91 10.32 4.50
C TYR A 64 -12.02 11.66 5.21
N GLY A 65 -13.20 12.27 5.16
CA GLY A 65 -13.48 13.50 5.88
C GLY A 65 -14.64 14.27 5.29
N ASP A 66 -14.84 15.48 5.81
CA ASP A 66 -15.87 16.38 5.29
C ASP A 66 -15.35 17.29 4.18
N PHE A 67 -15.55 16.90 2.92
CA PHE A 67 -15.14 17.67 1.74
C PHE A 67 -16.19 18.67 1.27
N THR A 68 -17.33 18.80 1.96
CA THR A 68 -18.38 19.77 1.61
C THR A 68 -17.97 21.21 1.95
N ILE A 69 -17.07 21.39 2.91
CA ILE A 69 -16.62 22.70 3.37
C ILE A 69 -15.67 23.30 2.32
N GLN A 70 -16.15 24.32 1.58
CA GLN A 70 -15.43 24.82 0.40
C GLN A 70 -14.06 25.42 0.72
N ASN A 71 -13.97 26.29 1.72
CA ASN A 71 -12.73 27.04 1.98
C ASN A 71 -11.66 26.22 2.72
N SER A 72 -12.05 25.43 3.73
CA SER A 72 -11.08 24.68 4.54
C SER A 72 -10.51 23.44 3.84
N LYS A 73 -11.21 22.92 2.82
CA LYS A 73 -10.79 21.72 2.08
C LYS A 73 -10.33 21.99 0.65
N GLN A 74 -10.18 23.25 0.24
CA GLN A 74 -9.69 23.56 -1.11
C GLN A 74 -8.28 22.98 -1.37
N GLY A 75 -7.38 23.10 -0.39
CA GLY A 75 -6.05 22.49 -0.45
C GLY A 75 -6.12 20.96 -0.56
N TRP A 76 -6.96 20.34 0.26
CA TRP A 76 -7.23 18.89 0.20
C TRP A 76 -7.80 18.43 -1.15
N LYS A 77 -8.77 19.16 -1.72
CA LYS A 77 -9.36 18.84 -3.03
C LYS A 77 -8.31 18.87 -4.13
N LYS A 78 -7.53 19.95 -4.18
CA LYS A 78 -6.43 20.10 -5.15
C LYS A 78 -5.41 18.96 -4.99
N PHE A 79 -4.96 18.72 -3.75
CA PHE A 79 -3.99 17.68 -3.42
C PHE A 79 -4.49 16.29 -3.83
N CYS A 80 -5.75 15.96 -3.52
CA CYS A 80 -6.36 14.68 -3.88
C CYS A 80 -6.44 14.50 -5.40
N THR A 81 -6.82 15.55 -6.15
CA THR A 81 -6.84 15.51 -7.62
C THR A 81 -5.45 15.28 -8.20
N GLU A 82 -4.44 16.02 -7.74
CA GLU A 82 -3.05 15.92 -8.21
C GLU A 82 -2.44 14.53 -7.93
N ASN A 83 -2.81 13.91 -6.81
CA ASN A 83 -2.25 12.63 -6.38
C ASN A 83 -3.17 11.42 -6.66
N ALA A 84 -4.25 11.59 -7.43
CA ALA A 84 -5.25 10.56 -7.71
C ALA A 84 -5.75 9.84 -6.44
N ILE A 85 -6.08 10.62 -5.41
CA ILE A 85 -6.62 10.15 -4.13
C ILE A 85 -8.14 10.30 -4.17
N ASN A 86 -8.85 9.20 -3.93
CA ASN A 86 -10.31 9.23 -3.88
C ASN A 86 -10.79 9.87 -2.58
N MET A 87 -11.53 10.97 -2.69
CA MET A 87 -12.18 11.63 -1.56
C MET A 87 -13.47 10.87 -1.20
N ILE A 88 -13.57 10.41 0.05
CA ILE A 88 -14.74 9.71 0.59
C ILE A 88 -15.38 10.61 1.64
N GLN A 89 -16.58 11.10 1.34
CA GLN A 89 -17.34 11.92 2.27
C GLN A 89 -17.76 11.09 3.49
N THR A 90 -17.37 11.50 4.68
CA THR A 90 -17.87 10.94 5.94
C THR A 90 -18.86 11.90 6.59
N PRO A 91 -19.99 11.41 7.12
CA PRO A 91 -20.85 12.24 7.95
C PRO A 91 -20.06 12.69 9.19
N GLN A 92 -20.16 13.97 9.54
CA GLN A 92 -19.49 14.48 10.73
C GLN A 92 -19.97 13.72 11.97
N TYR A 93 -19.03 13.16 12.73
CA TYR A 93 -19.33 12.66 14.07
C TYR A 93 -19.62 13.87 14.96
N ARG A 94 -20.90 14.21 15.15
CA ARG A 94 -21.29 15.17 16.19
C ARG A 94 -20.94 14.54 17.53
N LYS A 95 -19.88 15.00 18.18
CA LYS A 95 -19.65 14.76 19.61
C LYS A 95 -20.84 15.35 20.36
N GLY A 96 -21.74 14.48 20.80
CA GLY A 96 -22.88 14.82 21.63
C GLY A 96 -23.24 13.66 22.54
N LYS A 97 -22.66 13.67 23.74
CA LYS A 97 -23.41 13.55 25.00
C LYS A 97 -22.78 14.50 26.00
#